data_AF-A0A3M6UUE0-F1
#
_entry.id   AF-A0A3M6UUE0-F1
#
_cell.length_a   1.000
_cell.length_b   1.000
_cell.length_c   1.000
_cell.angle_alpha   90.00
_cell.angle_beta   90.00
_cell.angle_gamma   90.00
#
_symmetry.space_group_name_H-M   'P 1'
#
loop_
_entity.id
_entity.type
_entity.pdbx_description
1 polymer ?
#
loop_
_entity_poly.entity_id
_entity_poly.type
_entity_poly.pdbx_seq_one_letter_code
_entity_poly.pdbx_strand_id
1 'polypeptide(L)'
;MKATLLLFVLSVYIPICIGRNVKALHAYDYVHKPRLVIRGSEFSDEGCEDLPKWKNNCPKWATDEYCKSKFMQHYCRGTCKVCGETVPPPGPIEKKPPAPPAAFCQDYDKRCGFFKRVGLCENPEQREHMAIYCGVTCEMCQAPTPEECYDKFDHCKELKEAGDCSSSDPKKVYEVKTNCLVTCEFCAPDSAP
;
A
#
# COMPACT_ATOMS: atom_id res chain seq x y z
N MET A 1 -33.94 73.06 -1.75
CA MET A 1 -32.53 72.64 -1.95
C MET A 1 -32.11 71.89 -0.69
N LYS A 2 -32.18 70.57 -0.55
CA LYS A 2 -31.51 69.52 -1.33
C LYS A 2 -32.00 68.21 -0.67
N ALA A 3 -33.08 67.55 -1.08
CA ALA A 3 -33.18 66.62 -2.21
C ALA A 3 -31.86 65.87 -2.59
N THR A 4 -30.90 65.76 -1.66
CA THR A 4 -29.56 65.24 -1.95
C THR A 4 -28.98 64.48 -0.76
N LEU A 5 -29.82 63.97 0.14
CA LEU A 5 -29.37 63.16 1.28
C LEU A 5 -30.06 61.78 1.40
N LEU A 6 -30.96 61.44 0.49
CA LEU A 6 -31.64 60.12 0.45
C LEU A 6 -31.35 59.32 -0.83
N LEU A 7 -30.48 59.83 -1.71
CA LEU A 7 -29.95 59.08 -2.86
C LEU A 7 -28.56 58.46 -2.59
N PHE A 8 -27.90 58.83 -1.48
CA PHE A 8 -26.60 58.25 -1.11
C PHE A 8 -26.69 57.02 -0.20
N VAL A 9 -27.87 56.68 0.30
CA VAL A 9 -28.06 55.53 1.23
C VAL A 9 -28.71 54.32 0.56
N LEU A 10 -29.07 54.41 -0.74
CA LEU A 10 -29.66 53.30 -1.51
C LEU A 10 -28.80 52.84 -2.70
N SER A 11 -27.56 53.33 -2.85
CA SER A 11 -26.62 52.88 -3.90
C SER A 11 -25.50 51.96 -3.38
N VAL A 12 -25.54 51.57 -2.11
CA VAL A 12 -24.50 50.73 -1.47
C VAL A 12 -25.04 49.37 -1.01
N TYR A 13 -26.31 49.06 -1.26
CA TYR A 13 -26.90 47.75 -0.94
C TYR A 13 -27.48 47.06 -2.18
N ILE A 14 -26.59 46.32 -2.86
CA ILE A 14 -26.81 45.00 -3.53
C ILE A 14 -27.51 45.05 -4.92
N PRO A 15 -27.13 44.25 -5.95
CA PRO A 15 -26.06 43.24 -6.09
C PRO A 15 -25.22 43.39 -7.40
N ILE A 16 -23.89 43.30 -7.32
CA ILE A 16 -23.08 42.79 -8.45
C ILE A 16 -22.08 41.78 -7.90
N CYS A 17 -22.61 40.60 -7.59
CA CYS A 17 -21.81 39.38 -7.52
C CYS A 17 -21.45 38.98 -8.96
N ILE A 18 -20.38 39.57 -9.51
CA ILE A 18 -19.75 39.09 -10.74
C ILE A 18 -18.27 38.88 -10.43
N GLY A 19 -17.84 37.63 -10.52
CA GLY A 19 -16.43 37.31 -10.75
C GLY A 19 -15.71 36.60 -9.60
N ARG A 20 -16.02 35.30 -9.43
CA ARG A 20 -15.08 34.17 -9.25
C ARG A 20 -15.65 33.11 -8.29
N ASN A 21 -16.62 32.36 -8.80
CA ASN A 21 -17.00 31.04 -8.27
C ASN A 21 -16.88 30.03 -9.40
N VAL A 22 -15.79 29.26 -9.44
CA VAL A 22 -15.66 27.91 -10.02
C VAL A 22 -14.18 27.48 -9.86
N LYS A 23 -13.74 26.40 -9.21
CA LYS A 23 -14.36 25.17 -8.71
C LYS A 23 -13.54 24.69 -7.50
N ALA A 24 -14.12 24.73 -6.30
CA ALA A 24 -14.00 23.63 -5.36
C ALA A 24 -15.08 22.60 -5.72
N LEU A 25 -14.88 21.34 -5.35
CA LEU A 25 -15.60 20.12 -5.75
C LEU A 25 -15.12 19.50 -7.06
N HIS A 26 -14.24 18.51 -6.93
CA HIS A 26 -14.44 17.18 -7.51
C HIS A 26 -13.64 16.18 -6.66
N ALA A 27 -14.12 15.98 -5.43
CA ALA A 27 -14.06 14.69 -4.79
C ALA A 27 -15.38 13.99 -5.11
N TYR A 28 -15.31 12.70 -5.42
CA TYR A 28 -16.42 11.79 -5.68
C TYR A 28 -17.24 12.04 -6.96
N ASP A 29 -16.87 11.32 -8.01
CA ASP A 29 -17.82 10.64 -8.91
C ASP A 29 -17.07 9.57 -9.71
N TYR A 30 -16.69 8.50 -9.00
CA TYR A 30 -16.80 7.19 -9.62
C TYR A 30 -18.30 6.87 -9.64
N VAL A 31 -18.88 6.70 -10.82
CA VAL A 31 -19.97 5.77 -11.17
C VAL A 31 -20.67 6.23 -12.47
N HIS A 32 -20.51 5.40 -13.51
CA HIS A 32 -21.31 5.27 -14.75
C HIS A 32 -21.48 6.44 -15.74
N LYS A 33 -20.78 6.37 -16.87
CA LYS A 33 -21.35 6.71 -18.20
C LYS A 33 -20.80 5.79 -19.30
N PRO A 34 -21.54 5.61 -20.42
CA PRO A 34 -21.71 4.32 -21.06
C PRO A 34 -20.66 4.03 -22.13
N ARG A 35 -20.47 2.74 -22.35
CA ARG A 35 -19.70 2.09 -23.41
C ARG A 35 -20.10 2.63 -24.78
N LEU A 36 -19.32 3.58 -25.32
CA LEU A 36 -19.32 3.84 -26.76
C LEU A 36 -18.49 2.75 -27.44
N VAL A 37 -19.20 1.85 -28.11
CA VAL A 37 -18.64 0.87 -29.03
C VAL A 37 -18.14 1.64 -30.24
N ILE A 38 -16.82 1.75 -30.42
CA ILE A 38 -16.25 2.07 -31.73
C ILE A 38 -15.54 0.83 -32.26
N ARG A 39 -16.10 0.37 -33.38
CA ARG A 39 -15.69 -0.75 -34.21
C ARG A 39 -14.69 -0.21 -35.23
N GLY A 40 -13.48 -0.76 -35.23
CA GLY A 40 -12.49 -0.66 -36.30
C GLY A 40 -11.76 0.69 -36.42
N SER A 41 -10.48 0.71 -36.08
CA SER A 41 -9.54 1.70 -36.61
C SER A 41 -8.12 1.14 -36.51
N GLU A 42 -7.32 1.46 -37.52
CA GLU A 42 -5.92 1.10 -37.70
C GLU A 42 -5.09 1.21 -36.41
N PHE A 43 -4.13 0.29 -36.30
CA PHE A 43 -3.12 0.22 -35.26
C PHE A 43 -2.14 1.40 -35.44
N SER A 44 -2.51 2.58 -34.97
CA SER A 44 -1.56 3.66 -34.75
C SER A 44 -0.76 3.35 -33.48
N ASP A 45 0.56 3.37 -33.61
CA ASP A 45 1.56 3.09 -32.56
C ASP A 45 1.64 4.23 -31.51
N GLU A 46 0.55 4.98 -31.33
CA GLU A 46 0.43 6.01 -30.31
C GLU A 46 0.15 5.33 -28.96
N GLY A 47 1.23 5.10 -28.21
CA GLY A 47 1.17 4.50 -26.88
C GLY A 47 2.17 3.36 -26.63
N CYS A 48 3.04 3.05 -27.59
CA CYS A 48 4.15 2.12 -27.36
C CYS A 48 5.47 2.80 -27.01
N GLU A 49 5.42 3.69 -26.02
CA GLU A 49 6.61 4.26 -25.43
C GLU A 49 6.93 3.59 -24.10
N ASP A 50 8.19 3.64 -23.69
CA ASP A 50 8.57 3.25 -22.33
C ASP A 50 7.94 4.21 -21.32
N LEU A 51 7.57 3.66 -20.16
CA LEU A 51 6.94 4.47 -19.12
C LEU A 51 7.93 5.54 -18.62
N PRO A 52 7.46 6.79 -18.38
CA PRO A 52 8.35 7.92 -18.08
C PRO A 52 9.31 7.68 -16.92
N LYS A 53 8.89 6.89 -15.92
CA LYS A 53 9.71 6.53 -14.75
C LYS A 53 10.98 5.76 -15.12
N TRP A 54 10.95 4.97 -16.19
CA TRP A 54 12.00 4.01 -16.53
C TRP A 54 12.63 4.22 -17.91
N LYS A 55 12.15 5.21 -18.69
CA LYS A 55 12.60 5.54 -20.04
C LYS A 55 14.12 5.58 -20.23
N ASN A 56 14.87 6.10 -19.27
CA ASN A 56 16.34 6.21 -19.37
C ASN A 56 17.10 4.93 -18.99
N ASN A 57 16.42 3.98 -18.33
CA ASN A 57 17.02 2.72 -17.88
C ASN A 57 16.63 1.55 -18.79
N CYS A 58 15.46 1.61 -19.42
CA CYS A 58 14.99 0.59 -20.35
C CYS A 58 16.06 0.21 -21.41
N PRO A 59 16.75 1.15 -22.09
CA PRO A 59 17.81 0.81 -23.04
C PRO A 59 19.02 0.09 -22.42
N LYS A 60 19.31 0.33 -21.14
CA LYS A 60 20.44 -0.29 -20.43
C LYS A 60 20.14 -1.74 -20.04
N TRP A 61 18.88 -2.05 -19.82
CA TRP A 61 18.41 -3.36 -19.40
C TRP A 61 17.88 -4.22 -20.55
N ALA A 62 17.80 -3.65 -21.75
CA ALA A 62 17.25 -4.29 -22.93
C ALA A 62 18.22 -5.35 -23.48
N THR A 63 18.21 -6.51 -22.84
CA THR A 63 18.74 -7.75 -23.43
C THR A 63 17.57 -8.64 -23.82
N ASP A 64 17.77 -9.49 -24.83
CA ASP A 64 16.71 -10.37 -25.35
C ASP A 64 16.11 -11.30 -24.27
N GLU A 65 16.92 -11.71 -23.30
CA GLU A 65 16.47 -12.51 -22.16
C GLU A 65 15.65 -11.67 -21.18
N TYR A 66 16.11 -10.46 -20.86
CA TYR A 66 15.46 -9.62 -19.87
C TYR A 66 14.16 -8.98 -20.38
N CYS A 67 14.06 -8.73 -21.69
CA CYS A 67 12.84 -8.27 -22.35
C CYS A 67 11.68 -9.28 -22.30
N LYS A 68 11.94 -10.55 -21.96
CA LYS A 68 10.89 -11.55 -21.70
C LYS A 68 10.28 -11.44 -20.30
N SER A 69 10.89 -10.66 -19.40
CA SER A 69 10.35 -10.47 -18.05
C SER A 69 9.07 -9.63 -18.07
N LYS A 70 8.12 -9.95 -17.19
CA LYS A 70 6.87 -9.18 -17.03
C LYS A 70 7.13 -7.70 -16.73
N PHE A 71 8.23 -7.39 -16.04
CA PHE A 71 8.64 -6.02 -15.75
C PHE A 71 8.97 -5.26 -17.04
N MET A 72 9.86 -5.81 -17.87
CA MET A 72 10.28 -5.15 -19.12
C MET A 72 9.13 -5.06 -20.12
N GLN A 73 8.29 -6.09 -20.21
CA GLN A 73 7.10 -6.08 -21.06
C GLN A 73 6.05 -5.05 -20.65
N HIS A 74 6.04 -4.59 -19.41
CA HIS A 74 5.08 -3.60 -18.94
C HIS A 74 5.65 -2.17 -18.97
N TYR A 75 6.89 -1.99 -18.49
CA TYR A 75 7.50 -0.67 -18.33
C TYR A 75 8.37 -0.23 -19.50
N CYS A 76 8.93 -1.17 -20.25
CA CYS A 76 9.93 -0.95 -21.31
C CYS A 76 9.43 -1.44 -22.67
N ARG A 77 8.16 -1.17 -22.96
CA ARG A 77 7.44 -1.70 -24.12
C ARG A 77 8.01 -1.23 -25.44
N GLY A 78 8.38 0.04 -25.53
CA GLY A 78 8.97 0.63 -26.72
C GLY A 78 10.38 0.08 -26.95
N THR A 79 11.20 0.05 -25.90
CA THR A 79 12.56 -0.48 -25.99
C THR A 79 12.58 -1.98 -26.31
N CYS A 80 11.72 -2.79 -25.68
CA CYS A 80 11.63 -4.23 -25.95
C CYS A 80 10.79 -4.59 -27.18
N LYS A 81 10.23 -3.58 -27.89
CA LYS A 81 9.42 -3.75 -29.10
C LYS A 81 8.26 -4.74 -28.95
N VAL A 82 7.68 -4.85 -27.76
CA VAL A 82 6.54 -5.74 -27.47
C VAL A 82 5.18 -5.04 -27.69
N CYS A 83 5.17 -4.11 -28.64
CA CYS A 83 4.01 -3.32 -29.03
C CYS A 83 3.00 -4.22 -29.77
N GLY A 84 1.79 -4.37 -29.24
CA GLY A 84 0.72 -5.16 -29.87
C GLY A 84 0.37 -6.46 -29.17
N GLU A 85 1.25 -6.96 -28.30
CA GLU A 85 0.82 -7.88 -27.25
C GLU A 85 0.10 -7.03 -26.20
N THR A 86 -1.22 -7.05 -26.26
CA THR A 86 -2.06 -6.55 -25.17
C THR A 86 -1.82 -7.47 -23.98
N VAL A 87 -0.73 -7.25 -23.25
CA VAL A 87 -0.71 -7.64 -21.84
C VAL A 87 -1.91 -6.88 -21.26
N PRO A 88 -2.96 -7.59 -20.81
CA PRO A 88 -4.11 -6.92 -20.24
C PRO A 88 -3.58 -5.94 -19.19
N PRO A 89 -4.13 -4.72 -19.11
CA PRO A 89 -3.71 -3.77 -18.09
C PRO A 89 -3.66 -4.54 -16.77
N PRO A 90 -2.61 -4.38 -15.94
CA PRO A 90 -2.67 -4.93 -14.59
C PRO A 90 -4.03 -4.53 -14.07
N GLY A 91 -4.84 -5.53 -13.69
CA GLY A 91 -6.18 -5.32 -13.20
C GLY A 91 -6.12 -4.17 -12.20
N PRO A 92 -7.18 -3.32 -12.12
CA PRO A 92 -7.18 -2.15 -11.26
C PRO A 92 -6.49 -2.52 -9.97
N ILE A 93 -5.37 -1.83 -9.63
CA ILE A 93 -4.53 -2.16 -8.46
C ILE A 93 -5.52 -2.51 -7.39
N GLU A 94 -5.62 -3.81 -7.13
CA GLU A 94 -6.62 -4.31 -6.20
C GLU A 94 -6.30 -3.50 -4.96
N LYS A 95 -7.26 -2.69 -4.48
CA LYS A 95 -7.06 -1.87 -3.29
C LYS A 95 -6.37 -2.82 -2.34
N LYS A 96 -5.11 -2.51 -1.97
CA LYS A 96 -4.31 -3.37 -1.08
C LYS A 96 -5.31 -3.93 -0.09
N PRO A 97 -5.51 -5.27 -0.05
CA PRO A 97 -6.57 -5.86 0.74
C PRO A 97 -6.60 -5.11 2.05
N PRO A 98 -7.77 -4.59 2.50
CA PRO A 98 -7.84 -3.82 3.75
C PRO A 98 -6.95 -4.55 4.73
N ALA A 99 -5.96 -3.83 5.25
CA ALA A 99 -4.88 -4.44 6.01
C ALA A 99 -5.53 -5.45 6.94
N PRO A 100 -5.09 -6.73 6.92
CA PRO A 100 -5.72 -7.76 7.73
C PRO A 100 -5.90 -7.18 9.14
N PRO A 101 -7.09 -7.37 9.76
CA PRO A 101 -7.41 -6.79 11.06
C PRO A 101 -6.18 -6.94 11.94
N ALA A 102 -5.63 -5.79 12.34
CA ALA A 102 -4.28 -5.58 12.88
C ALA A 102 -3.44 -6.86 12.89
N ALA A 103 -2.67 -7.09 11.82
CA ALA A 103 -1.70 -8.18 11.77
C ALA A 103 -1.02 -8.30 13.13
N PHE A 104 -1.24 -9.44 13.79
CA PHE A 104 -0.75 -9.79 15.12
C PHE A 104 0.57 -9.08 15.40
N CYS A 105 0.52 -8.08 16.28
CA CYS A 105 1.70 -7.31 16.60
C CYS A 105 2.47 -8.06 17.68
N GLN A 106 3.71 -8.40 17.36
CA GLN A 106 4.64 -9.04 18.28
C GLN A 106 6.05 -8.57 17.99
N ASP A 107 6.94 -8.77 18.95
CA ASP A 107 8.37 -8.58 18.71
C ASP A 107 8.94 -9.78 17.95
N TYR A 108 9.72 -9.48 16.92
CA TYR A 108 10.41 -10.45 16.07
C TYR A 108 11.87 -10.64 16.49
N ASP A 109 12.55 -9.60 16.99
CA ASP A 109 13.95 -9.68 17.43
C ASP A 109 14.02 -9.92 18.95
N LYS A 110 14.79 -10.93 19.37
CA LYS A 110 14.99 -11.24 20.80
C LYS A 110 15.69 -10.11 21.57
N ARG A 111 16.30 -9.17 20.85
CA ARG A 111 17.04 -8.01 21.39
C ARG A 111 16.19 -6.74 21.43
N CYS A 112 14.88 -6.79 21.20
CA CYS A 112 14.03 -5.61 21.25
C CYS A 112 14.18 -4.82 22.57
N GLY A 113 14.31 -5.50 23.72
CA GLY A 113 14.58 -4.82 24.99
C GLY A 113 15.92 -4.07 25.03
N PHE A 114 16.95 -4.58 24.34
CA PHE A 114 18.21 -3.85 24.15
C PHE A 114 18.01 -2.65 23.22
N PHE A 115 17.32 -2.85 22.09
CA PHE A 115 17.05 -1.78 21.12
C PHE A 115 16.26 -0.61 21.71
N LYS A 116 15.25 -0.89 22.55
CA LYS A 116 14.54 0.13 23.33
C LYS A 116 15.49 0.89 24.25
N ARG A 117 16.34 0.18 25.01
CA ARG A 117 17.30 0.83 25.92
C ARG A 117 18.33 1.73 25.22
N VAL A 118 18.74 1.39 24.00
CA VAL A 118 19.67 2.23 23.22
C VAL A 118 18.97 3.31 22.39
N GLY A 119 17.65 3.50 22.56
CA GLY A 119 16.89 4.59 21.95
C GLY A 119 16.50 4.37 20.48
N LEU A 120 16.47 3.11 20.00
CA LEU A 120 16.11 2.84 18.60
C LEU A 120 14.61 3.00 18.34
N CYS A 121 13.76 2.86 19.36
CA CYS A 121 12.31 3.06 19.23
C CYS A 121 11.96 4.53 18.92
N GLU A 122 12.75 5.47 19.47
CA GLU A 122 12.57 6.91 19.31
C GLU A 122 13.31 7.47 18.10
N ASN A 123 14.25 6.71 17.52
CA ASN A 123 15.00 7.13 16.35
C ASN A 123 14.09 7.12 15.09
N PRO A 124 13.85 8.28 14.45
CA PRO A 124 12.94 8.36 13.30
C PRO A 124 13.41 7.56 12.08
N GLU A 125 14.73 7.38 11.89
CA GLU A 125 15.27 6.57 10.80
C GLU A 125 15.04 5.07 11.02
N GLN A 126 14.86 4.65 12.27
CA GLN A 126 14.69 3.26 12.65
C GLN A 126 13.24 2.92 12.99
N ARG A 127 12.34 3.91 12.97
CA ARG A 127 10.94 3.76 13.36
C ARG A 127 10.22 2.66 12.57
N GLU A 128 10.39 2.60 11.25
CA GLU A 128 9.77 1.55 10.43
C GLU A 128 10.33 0.16 10.76
N HIS A 129 11.66 0.06 10.94
CA HIS A 129 12.32 -1.18 11.32
C HIS A 129 11.85 -1.63 12.70
N MET A 130 11.75 -0.72 13.66
CA MET A 130 11.25 -1.01 15.00
C MET A 130 9.76 -1.36 15.02
N ALA A 131 8.93 -0.72 14.20
CA ALA A 131 7.52 -1.08 14.09
C ALA A 131 7.32 -2.51 13.57
N ILE A 132 8.19 -2.96 12.67
CA ILE A 132 8.16 -4.32 12.12
C ILE A 132 8.74 -5.32 13.11
N TYR A 133 9.95 -5.07 13.64
CA TYR A 133 10.69 -6.09 14.39
C TYR A 133 10.51 -6.03 15.90
N CYS A 134 10.07 -4.89 16.43
CA CYS A 134 9.95 -4.63 17.87
C CYS A 134 8.68 -3.84 18.20
N GLY A 135 7.61 -4.07 17.45
CA GLY A 135 6.40 -3.25 17.51
C GLY A 135 5.74 -3.24 18.89
N VAL A 136 5.81 -4.33 19.65
CA VAL A 136 5.25 -4.41 21.01
C VAL A 136 6.18 -3.70 22.00
N THR A 137 7.47 -4.06 22.01
CA THR A 137 8.45 -3.43 22.92
C THR A 137 8.51 -1.93 22.73
N CYS A 138 8.47 -1.45 21.48
CA CYS A 138 8.47 -0.03 21.15
C CYS A 138 7.09 0.63 21.24
N GLU A 139 6.06 -0.07 21.72
CA GLU A 139 4.71 0.45 21.94
C GLU A 139 4.07 1.03 20.65
N MET A 140 4.49 0.51 19.49
CA MET A 140 4.00 0.92 18.18
C MET A 140 2.76 0.12 17.77
N CYS A 141 2.49 -1.00 18.44
CA CYS A 141 1.27 -1.80 18.31
C CYS A 141 1.04 -2.67 19.55
N GLN A 142 -0.14 -3.27 19.68
CA GLN A 142 -0.54 -4.09 20.85
C GLN A 142 -0.36 -5.58 20.59
N ALA A 143 0.21 -6.27 21.58
CA ALA A 143 0.28 -7.72 21.59
C ALA A 143 -1.13 -8.35 21.50
N PRO A 144 -1.25 -9.54 20.90
CA PRO A 144 -2.51 -10.28 20.91
C PRO A 144 -2.97 -10.55 22.33
N THR A 145 -4.28 -10.52 22.53
CA THR A 145 -4.90 -10.89 23.79
C THR A 145 -4.73 -12.40 24.06
N PRO A 146 -4.81 -12.86 25.32
CA PRO A 146 -4.75 -14.28 25.66
C PRO A 146 -5.78 -15.12 24.89
N GLU A 147 -6.97 -14.56 24.64
CA GLU A 147 -8.03 -15.19 23.85
C GLU A 147 -7.64 -15.37 22.37
N GLU A 148 -6.71 -14.57 21.87
CA GLU A 148 -6.17 -14.63 20.51
C GLU A 148 -4.89 -15.49 20.42
N CYS A 149 -4.37 -15.95 21.56
CA CYS A 149 -3.15 -16.75 21.66
C CYS A 149 -3.45 -18.26 21.59
N TYR A 150 -3.71 -18.76 20.39
CA TYR A 150 -3.92 -20.19 20.12
C TYR A 150 -3.41 -20.59 18.73
N ASP A 151 -3.15 -21.89 18.55
CA ASP A 151 -2.81 -22.45 17.25
C ASP A 151 -4.07 -22.62 16.39
N LYS A 152 -4.04 -22.05 15.19
CA LYS A 152 -5.10 -22.15 14.17
C LYS A 152 -4.94 -23.40 13.32
N PHE A 153 -3.71 -23.85 13.10
CA PHE A 153 -3.42 -25.09 12.38
C PHE A 153 -3.31 -26.27 13.36
N ASP A 154 -3.76 -27.43 12.91
CA ASP A 154 -3.68 -28.70 13.61
C ASP A 154 -2.29 -29.36 13.49
N HIS A 155 -1.56 -29.07 12.40
CA HIS A 155 -0.24 -29.60 12.09
C HIS A 155 0.92 -28.68 12.53
N CYS A 156 0.69 -27.76 13.49
CA CYS A 156 1.73 -26.87 14.00
C CYS A 156 2.93 -27.61 14.59
N LYS A 157 2.70 -28.78 15.19
CA LYS A 157 3.78 -29.62 15.72
C LYS A 157 4.71 -30.11 14.62
N GLU A 158 4.17 -30.52 13.48
CA GLU A 158 4.95 -30.97 12.32
C GLU A 158 5.76 -29.81 11.74
N LEU A 159 5.16 -28.61 11.64
CA LEU A 159 5.86 -27.40 11.19
C LEU A 159 7.01 -27.02 12.14
N LYS A 160 6.81 -27.16 13.46
CA LYS A 160 7.87 -26.94 14.46
C LYS A 160 9.00 -27.94 14.29
N GLU A 161 8.69 -29.23 14.13
CA GLU A 161 9.66 -30.29 13.92
C GLU A 161 10.43 -30.13 12.59
N ALA A 162 9.77 -29.61 11.55
CA ALA A 162 10.40 -29.24 10.28
C ALA A 162 11.32 -28.00 10.37
N GLY A 163 11.34 -27.32 11.52
CA GLY A 163 12.16 -26.14 11.77
C GLY A 163 11.53 -24.82 11.29
N ASP A 164 10.26 -24.80 10.90
CA ASP A 164 9.63 -23.63 10.29
C ASP A 164 9.50 -22.46 11.28
N CYS A 165 9.31 -22.75 12.58
CA CYS A 165 9.32 -21.74 13.65
C CYS A 165 10.65 -20.95 13.73
N SER A 166 11.75 -21.52 13.24
CA SER A 166 13.10 -20.92 13.26
C SER A 166 13.69 -20.71 11.86
N SER A 167 12.87 -20.82 10.81
CA SER A 167 13.33 -20.66 9.43
C SER A 167 13.78 -19.23 9.15
N SER A 168 14.72 -19.07 8.22
CA SER A 168 15.05 -17.77 7.63
C SER A 168 14.19 -17.45 6.39
N ASP A 169 13.36 -18.40 5.92
CA ASP A 169 12.46 -18.18 4.79
C ASP A 169 11.27 -17.31 5.24
N PRO A 170 11.09 -16.11 4.67
CA PRO A 170 10.00 -15.22 5.04
C PRO A 170 8.60 -15.84 4.92
N LYS A 171 8.38 -16.77 3.99
CA LYS A 171 7.07 -17.41 3.81
C LYS A 171 6.75 -18.36 4.95
N LYS A 172 7.71 -19.23 5.29
CA LYS A 172 7.57 -20.17 6.41
C LYS A 172 7.36 -19.43 7.72
N VAL A 173 8.17 -18.39 7.95
CA VAL A 173 8.06 -17.53 9.13
C VAL A 173 6.69 -16.87 9.21
N TYR A 174 6.18 -16.32 8.10
CA TYR A 174 4.84 -15.72 8.07
C TYR A 174 3.74 -16.73 8.39
N GLU A 175 3.83 -17.93 7.82
CA GLU A 175 2.84 -18.99 7.97
C GLU A 175 2.72 -19.47 9.43
N VAL A 176 3.85 -19.85 10.04
CA VAL A 176 3.85 -20.32 11.44
C VAL A 176 3.55 -19.20 12.43
N LYS A 177 3.92 -17.95 12.14
CA LYS A 177 3.56 -16.79 13.00
C LYS A 177 2.10 -16.40 12.92
N THR A 178 1.41 -16.76 11.85
CA THR A 178 -0.02 -16.44 11.70
C THR A 178 -0.90 -17.53 12.31
N ASN A 179 -0.43 -18.78 12.30
CA ASN A 179 -1.26 -19.96 12.55
C ASN A 179 -0.77 -20.87 13.69
N CYS A 180 0.48 -20.76 14.13
CA CYS A 180 1.10 -21.67 15.11
C CYS A 180 1.72 -20.92 16.28
N LEU A 181 0.94 -19.98 16.83
CA LEU A 181 1.39 -19.01 17.84
C LEU A 181 1.88 -19.68 19.13
N VAL A 182 1.14 -20.66 19.65
CA VAL A 182 1.47 -21.32 20.92
C VAL A 182 2.56 -22.36 20.68
N THR A 183 2.39 -23.21 19.67
CA THR A 183 3.38 -24.26 19.36
C THR A 183 4.76 -23.66 19.07
N CYS A 184 4.84 -22.57 18.31
CA CYS A 184 6.10 -21.89 18.03
C CYS A 184 6.52 -20.88 19.12
N GLU A 185 5.82 -20.85 20.26
CA GLU A 185 6.16 -20.01 21.42
C GLU A 185 6.22 -18.51 21.08
N PHE A 186 5.38 -18.07 20.13
CA PHE A 186 5.24 -16.67 19.74
C PHE A 186 4.33 -15.89 20.70
N CYS A 187 3.47 -16.59 21.43
CA CYS A 187 2.73 -16.05 22.56
C CYS A 187 2.62 -17.13 23.65
N ALA A 188 2.34 -16.69 24.88
CA ALA A 188 1.95 -17.57 25.96
C ALA A 188 0.48 -17.28 26.27
N PRO A 189 -0.42 -18.28 26.20
CA PRO A 189 -1.75 -18.09 26.75
C PRO A 189 -1.57 -17.86 28.25
N ASP A 190 -2.33 -16.92 28.83
CA ASP A 190 -2.23 -16.60 30.25
C ASP A 190 -2.10 -17.89 31.06
N SER A 191 -0.93 -18.10 31.64
CA SER A 191 -0.72 -19.17 32.58
C SER A 191 -1.71 -18.90 33.71
N ALA A 192 -2.73 -19.74 33.82
CA ALA A 192 -3.68 -19.71 34.92
C ALA A 192 -2.88 -19.60 36.24
N PRO A 193 -3.31 -18.73 37.17
CA PRO A 193 -2.60 -18.46 38.42
C PRO A 193 -2.38 -19.72 39.26
#